data_AF-A0A7C9GDI5-F1
#
_entry.id   AF-A0A7C9GDI5-F1
#
_cell.length_a   1.000
_cell.length_b   1.000
_cell.length_c   1.000
_cell.angle_alpha   90.00
_cell.angle_beta   90.00
_cell.angle_gamma   90.00
#
_symmetry.space_group_name_H-M   'P 1'
#
loop_
_entity.id
_entity.type
_entity.pdbx_description
1 polymer ?
#
loop_
_entity_poly.entity_id
_entity_poly.type
_entity_poly.pdbx_seq_one_letter_code
_entity_poly.pdbx_strand_id
1 'polypeptide(L)'
;MTRLVSGRNLFTLFIIVVFGGALFMATDWPLRASIIVLVLGTLGIGLGALQLVLDLRKTAEEERDTPRPTYETPSFEAEDPRLNSLATYETWAWLVGLVVAIFIIGLPLALIAFVFLYCKTHGGGWLLSLFLTSGIAAFIYGIYVQIMHVYWPRSLLGEVLLPWVEI
;
A
#
# COMPACT_ATOMS: atom_id res chain seq x y z
N MET A 1 14.24 -27.18 -21.47
CA MET A 1 14.58 -25.74 -21.37
C MET A 1 13.39 -24.79 -21.59
N THR A 2 12.18 -25.29 -21.86
CA THR A 2 10.96 -24.48 -22.12
C THR A 2 10.10 -24.16 -20.89
N ARG A 3 10.56 -24.49 -19.66
CA ARG A 3 9.79 -24.33 -18.40
C ARG A 3 9.85 -22.94 -17.74
N LEU A 4 10.67 -22.01 -18.23
CA LEU A 4 10.87 -20.69 -17.59
C LEU A 4 9.92 -19.59 -18.10
N VAL A 5 9.30 -19.77 -19.26
CA VAL A 5 8.51 -18.72 -19.94
C VAL A 5 7.01 -18.93 -19.67
N SER A 6 6.62 -18.87 -18.40
CA SER A 6 5.20 -18.65 -18.05
C SER A 6 4.92 -17.15 -18.13
N GLY A 7 3.77 -16.75 -18.69
CA GLY A 7 3.41 -15.33 -18.85
C GLY A 7 3.47 -14.54 -17.53
N ARG A 8 3.21 -15.20 -16.40
CA ARG A 8 3.35 -14.64 -15.05
C ARG A 8 4.80 -14.27 -14.72
N ASN A 9 5.74 -15.17 -14.96
CA ASN A 9 7.16 -14.92 -14.69
C ASN A 9 7.71 -13.80 -15.57
N LEU A 10 7.25 -13.73 -16.83
CA LEU A 10 7.65 -12.70 -17.77
C LEU A 10 7.12 -11.31 -17.36
N PHE A 11 5.88 -11.25 -16.88
CA PHE A 11 5.29 -10.03 -16.32
C PHE A 11 6.00 -9.59 -15.04
N THR A 12 6.25 -10.50 -14.09
CA THR A 12 6.98 -10.18 -12.86
C THR A 12 8.39 -9.69 -13.17
N LEU A 13 9.09 -10.34 -14.10
CA LEU A 13 10.42 -9.90 -14.55
C LEU A 13 10.37 -8.51 -15.20
N PHE A 14 9.37 -8.26 -16.05
CA PHE A 14 9.14 -6.96 -16.66
C PHE A 14 8.96 -5.86 -15.60
N ILE A 15 8.13 -6.10 -14.57
CA ILE A 15 7.92 -5.17 -13.47
C ILE A 15 9.21 -4.91 -12.68
N ILE A 16 10.01 -5.95 -12.41
CA ILE A 16 11.32 -5.81 -11.75
C ILE A 16 12.26 -4.93 -12.59
N VAL A 17 12.30 -5.13 -13.91
CA VAL A 17 13.13 -4.32 -14.82
C VAL A 17 12.66 -2.86 -14.85
N VAL A 18 11.35 -2.62 -14.91
CA VAL A 18 10.77 -1.28 -14.88
C VAL A 18 11.13 -0.56 -13.57
N PHE A 19 10.94 -1.21 -12.42
CA PHE A 19 11.33 -0.62 -11.14
C PHE A 19 12.84 -0.43 -11.03
N GLY A 20 13.65 -1.36 -11.54
CA GLY A 20 15.10 -1.23 -11.58
C GLY A 20 15.56 -0.04 -12.40
N GLY A 21 14.95 0.18 -13.57
CA GLY A 21 15.19 1.35 -14.40
C GLY A 21 14.75 2.65 -13.72
N ALA A 22 13.59 2.65 -13.06
CA ALA A 22 13.11 3.80 -12.30
C ALA A 22 14.04 4.15 -11.12
N LEU A 23 14.55 3.15 -10.40
CA LEU A 23 15.54 3.35 -9.33
C LEU A 23 16.86 3.90 -9.87
N PHE A 24 17.34 3.38 -11.00
CA PHE A 24 18.56 3.86 -11.64
C PHE A 24 18.43 5.32 -12.09
N MET A 25 17.27 5.73 -12.61
CA MET A 25 17.04 7.14 -12.94
C MET A 25 16.90 8.01 -11.69
N ALA A 26 16.31 7.47 -10.61
CA ALA A 26 16.08 8.20 -9.37
C ALA A 26 17.38 8.47 -8.58
N THR A 27 18.49 7.78 -8.84
CA THR A 27 19.77 8.07 -8.18
C THR A 27 20.37 9.42 -8.59
N ASP A 28 20.04 9.92 -9.79
CA ASP A 28 20.52 11.22 -10.27
C ASP A 28 19.67 12.39 -9.77
N TRP A 29 18.53 12.10 -9.14
CA TRP A 29 17.61 13.11 -8.66
C TRP A 29 17.99 13.58 -7.25
N PRO A 30 17.71 14.86 -6.90
CA PRO A 30 17.90 15.34 -5.53
C PRO A 30 17.06 14.49 -4.56
N LEU A 31 17.62 14.20 -3.38
CA LEU A 31 17.05 13.26 -2.40
C LEU A 31 15.56 13.48 -2.14
N ARG A 32 15.12 14.74 -2.09
CA ARG A 32 13.70 15.09 -1.89
C ARG A 32 12.78 14.60 -3.03
N ALA A 33 13.24 14.68 -4.28
CA ALA A 33 12.46 14.21 -5.43
C ALA A 33 12.55 12.68 -5.60
N SER A 34 13.69 12.08 -5.21
CA SER A 34 13.93 10.65 -5.43
C SER A 34 13.37 9.76 -4.34
N ILE A 35 13.18 10.23 -3.10
CA ILE A 35 12.87 9.35 -1.96
C ILE A 35 11.62 8.48 -2.18
N ILE A 36 10.57 9.03 -2.80
CA ILE A 36 9.33 8.30 -3.07
C ILE A 36 9.60 7.18 -4.08
N VAL A 37 10.34 7.49 -5.16
CA VAL A 37 10.71 6.52 -6.19
C VAL A 37 11.66 5.46 -5.62
N LEU A 38 12.62 5.86 -4.79
CA LEU A 38 13.57 4.96 -4.15
C LEU A 38 12.88 3.99 -3.19
N VAL A 39 11.99 4.47 -2.32
CA VAL A 39 11.25 3.62 -1.38
C VAL A 39 10.28 2.69 -2.10
N LEU A 40 9.43 3.21 -3.00
CA LEU A 40 8.47 2.39 -3.74
C LEU A 40 9.16 1.42 -4.68
N GLY A 41 10.20 1.85 -5.39
CA GLY A 41 10.98 1.01 -6.30
C GLY A 41 11.69 -0.11 -5.55
N THR A 42 12.29 0.18 -4.40
CA THR A 42 12.98 -0.84 -3.59
C THR A 42 11.98 -1.86 -3.04
N LEU A 43 10.84 -1.41 -2.50
CA LEU A 43 9.78 -2.31 -2.04
C LEU A 43 9.20 -3.14 -3.20
N GLY A 44 8.96 -2.52 -4.35
CA GLY A 44 8.43 -3.17 -5.55
C GLY A 44 9.37 -4.25 -6.06
N ILE A 45 10.68 -3.98 -6.14
CA ILE A 45 11.68 -4.99 -6.51
C ILE A 45 11.77 -6.09 -5.45
N GLY A 46 11.78 -5.74 -4.16
CA GLY A 46 11.85 -6.72 -3.08
C GLY A 46 10.67 -7.69 -3.10
N LEU A 47 9.45 -7.18 -3.21
CA LEU A 47 8.23 -7.98 -3.30
C LEU A 47 8.15 -8.75 -4.62
N GLY A 48 8.52 -8.13 -5.74
CA GLY A 48 8.57 -8.80 -7.04
C GLY A 48 9.58 -9.94 -7.07
N ALA A 49 10.76 -9.75 -6.48
CA ALA A 49 11.78 -10.78 -6.35
C ALA A 49 11.30 -11.91 -5.42
N LEU A 50 10.66 -11.58 -4.29
CA LEU A 50 10.05 -12.58 -3.40
C LEU A 50 8.98 -13.39 -4.15
N GLN A 51 8.08 -12.72 -4.87
CA GLN A 51 7.06 -13.38 -5.67
C GLN A 51 7.67 -14.28 -6.74
N LEU A 52 8.71 -13.82 -7.45
CA LEU A 52 9.41 -14.63 -8.44
C LEU A 52 10.05 -15.87 -7.80
N VAL A 53 10.68 -15.73 -6.64
CA VAL A 53 11.25 -16.87 -5.89
C VAL A 53 10.15 -17.85 -5.46
N LEU A 54 9.04 -17.34 -4.93
CA LEU A 54 7.90 -18.17 -4.51
C LEU A 54 7.25 -18.88 -5.71
N ASP A 55 7.09 -18.20 -6.84
CA ASP A 55 6.54 -18.79 -8.06
C ASP A 55 7.47 -19.87 -8.64
N LEU A 56 8.78 -19.64 -8.62
CA LEU A 56 9.75 -20.65 -9.04
C LEU A 56 9.77 -21.86 -8.11
N ARG A 57 9.59 -21.67 -6.80
CA ARG A 57 9.47 -22.76 -5.80
C ARG A 57 8.14 -23.52 -5.94
N LYS A 58 7.02 -22.82 -6.10
CA LYS A 58 5.69 -23.44 -6.29
C LYS A 58 5.58 -24.19 -7.61
N THR A 59 6.17 -23.69 -8.70
CA THR A 59 6.22 -24.42 -9.97
C THR A 59 7.01 -25.74 -9.85
N ALA A 60 7.93 -25.84 -8.88
CA ALA A 60 8.63 -27.10 -8.57
C ALA A 60 7.80 -28.07 -7.70
N GLU A 61 6.82 -27.59 -6.95
CA GLU A 61 5.87 -28.39 -6.15
C GLU A 61 4.57 -28.75 -6.90
N GLU A 62 4.12 -27.91 -7.84
CA GLU A 62 2.87 -28.04 -8.63
C GLU A 62 2.89 -29.19 -9.67
N GLU A 63 3.97 -30.00 -9.76
CA GLU A 63 3.92 -31.32 -10.42
C GLU A 63 3.07 -32.35 -9.62
N ARG A 64 2.59 -31.98 -8.42
CA ARG A 64 1.57 -32.72 -7.65
C ARG A 64 0.30 -31.88 -7.45
N ASP A 65 -0.56 -31.94 -8.46
CA ASP A 65 -2.02 -31.82 -8.39
C ASP A 65 -2.59 -31.00 -7.23
N THR A 66 -2.54 -29.66 -7.34
CA THR A 66 -3.35 -28.79 -6.48
C THR A 66 -4.02 -27.66 -7.27
N PRO A 67 -5.28 -27.34 -6.95
CA PRO A 67 -6.03 -26.27 -7.61
C PRO A 67 -5.31 -24.92 -7.47
N ARG A 68 -5.19 -24.21 -8.58
CA ARG A 68 -4.51 -22.92 -8.68
C ARG A 68 -5.12 -21.91 -7.71
N PRO A 69 -4.32 -21.12 -6.97
CA PRO A 69 -4.83 -19.92 -6.32
C PRO A 69 -5.19 -18.92 -7.42
N THR A 70 -6.48 -18.87 -7.74
CA THR A 70 -7.08 -17.86 -8.59
C THR A 70 -6.85 -16.50 -7.92
N TYR A 71 -5.98 -15.68 -8.50
CA TYR A 71 -5.76 -14.27 -8.11
C TYR A 71 -6.87 -13.34 -8.62
N GLU A 72 -7.97 -13.91 -9.14
CA GLU A 72 -9.20 -13.15 -9.19
C GLU A 72 -9.49 -12.81 -7.72
N THR A 73 -9.40 -11.52 -7.37
CA THR A 73 -10.26 -10.93 -6.33
C THR A 73 -11.54 -11.73 -6.35
N PRO A 74 -11.96 -12.44 -5.28
CA PRO A 74 -13.00 -13.46 -5.33
C PRO A 74 -14.00 -13.00 -6.36
N SER A 75 -13.90 -13.58 -7.57
CA SER A 75 -14.69 -13.11 -8.69
C SER A 75 -16.08 -13.15 -8.13
N PHE A 76 -16.81 -12.05 -8.31
CA PHE A 76 -18.11 -11.75 -7.72
C PHE A 76 -19.17 -12.80 -8.10
N GLU A 77 -18.92 -14.03 -7.68
CA GLU A 77 -19.65 -15.28 -7.75
C GLU A 77 -20.18 -15.57 -6.34
N ALA A 78 -20.35 -14.50 -5.54
CA ALA A 78 -21.31 -14.51 -4.47
C ALA A 78 -22.69 -14.60 -5.12
N GLU A 79 -23.44 -15.64 -4.74
CA GLU A 79 -24.81 -15.98 -5.12
C GLU A 79 -25.85 -14.83 -4.98
N ASP A 80 -25.45 -13.61 -4.58
CA ASP A 80 -26.36 -12.50 -4.32
C ASP A 80 -25.79 -11.12 -4.76
N PRO A 81 -26.28 -10.53 -5.87
CA PRO A 81 -25.83 -9.23 -6.39
C PRO A 81 -25.92 -8.07 -5.38
N ARG A 82 -26.79 -8.20 -4.37
CA ARG A 82 -27.02 -7.16 -3.35
C ARG A 82 -25.87 -7.06 -2.35
N LEU A 83 -25.31 -8.19 -1.90
CA LEU A 83 -24.18 -8.21 -0.96
C LEU A 83 -22.91 -7.61 -1.60
N ASN A 84 -22.72 -7.86 -2.89
CA ASN A 84 -21.61 -7.27 -3.64
C ASN A 84 -21.69 -5.73 -3.73
N SER A 85 -22.90 -5.22 -4.00
CA SER A 85 -23.09 -3.76 -4.06
C SER A 85 -22.78 -3.10 -2.72
N LEU A 86 -23.14 -3.72 -1.59
CA LEU A 86 -22.89 -3.18 -0.25
C LEU A 86 -21.40 -3.12 0.09
N ALA A 87 -20.61 -4.16 -0.19
CA ALA A 87 -19.16 -4.14 0.03
C ALA A 87 -18.45 -3.09 -0.85
N THR A 88 -18.96 -2.90 -2.08
CA THR A 88 -18.48 -1.85 -2.98
C THR A 88 -18.78 -0.47 -2.39
N TYR A 89 -20.02 -0.24 -1.92
CA TYR A 89 -20.40 1.02 -1.28
C TYR A 89 -19.62 1.28 0.02
N GLU A 90 -19.34 0.25 0.81
CA GLU A 90 -18.50 0.37 2.01
C GLU A 90 -17.09 0.85 1.65
N THR A 91 -16.47 0.25 0.63
CA THR A 91 -15.15 0.68 0.15
C THR A 91 -15.18 2.14 -0.30
N TRP A 92 -16.20 2.54 -1.06
CA TRP A 92 -16.40 3.93 -1.45
C TRP A 92 -16.61 4.86 -0.24
N ALA A 93 -17.39 4.43 0.75
CA ALA A 93 -17.62 5.19 1.97
C ALA A 93 -16.33 5.42 2.76
N TRP A 94 -15.44 4.42 2.83
CA TRP A 94 -14.12 4.57 3.43
C TRP A 94 -13.23 5.55 2.67
N LEU A 95 -13.20 5.47 1.33
CA LEU A 95 -12.41 6.40 0.50
C LEU A 95 -12.91 7.83 0.65
N VAL A 96 -14.22 8.05 0.55
CA VAL A 96 -14.83 9.37 0.74
C VAL A 96 -14.62 9.86 2.17
N GLY A 97 -14.80 8.99 3.16
CA GLY A 97 -14.55 9.30 4.57
C GLY A 97 -13.10 9.70 4.84
N LEU A 98 -12.13 9.04 4.20
CA LEU A 98 -10.72 9.41 4.28
C LEU A 98 -10.50 10.82 3.69
N VAL A 99 -11.03 11.11 2.51
CA VAL A 99 -10.91 12.44 1.89
C VAL A 99 -11.50 13.51 2.80
N VAL A 100 -12.70 13.28 3.34
CA VAL A 100 -13.34 14.21 4.29
C VAL A 100 -12.50 14.40 5.55
N ALA A 101 -11.95 13.32 6.12
CA ALA A 101 -11.06 13.40 7.28
C ALA A 101 -9.79 14.21 6.98
N ILE A 102 -9.20 14.06 5.79
CA ILE A 102 -8.03 14.83 5.36
C ILE A 102 -8.35 16.33 5.38
N PHE A 103 -9.52 16.76 4.90
CA PHE A 103 -9.92 18.17 4.96
C PHE A 103 -10.13 18.68 6.39
N ILE A 104 -10.65 17.84 7.28
CA ILE A 104 -11.01 18.24 8.64
C ILE A 104 -9.78 18.28 9.56
N ILE A 105 -9.00 17.19 9.63
CA ILE A 105 -7.88 17.03 10.56
C ILE A 105 -6.49 17.07 9.90
N GLY A 106 -6.41 17.01 8.57
CA GLY A 106 -5.14 16.99 7.82
C GLY A 106 -4.68 15.58 7.47
N LEU A 107 -3.83 15.47 6.44
CA LEU A 107 -3.40 14.17 5.89
C LEU A 107 -2.71 13.25 6.91
N PRO A 108 -1.73 13.71 7.72
CA PRO A 108 -1.01 12.83 8.65
C PRO A 108 -1.94 12.16 9.66
N LEU A 109 -2.80 12.96 10.29
CA LEU A 109 -3.74 12.49 11.32
C LEU A 109 -4.86 11.65 10.70
N ALA A 110 -5.36 12.04 9.53
CA ALA A 110 -6.38 11.26 8.81
C ALA A 110 -5.89 9.86 8.46
N LEU A 111 -4.64 9.70 8.00
CA LEU A 111 -4.08 8.38 7.69
C LEU A 111 -3.91 7.52 8.94
N ILE A 112 -3.41 8.08 10.04
CA ILE A 112 -3.27 7.36 11.32
C ILE A 112 -4.64 6.90 11.83
N ALA A 113 -5.63 7.82 11.84
CA ALA A 113 -6.99 7.52 12.28
C ALA A 113 -7.66 6.48 11.36
N PHE A 114 -7.48 6.60 10.05
CA PHE A 114 -8.02 5.68 9.06
C PHE A 114 -7.50 4.27 9.27
N VAL A 115 -6.17 4.09 9.39
CA VAL A 115 -5.60 2.74 9.59
C VAL A 115 -6.09 2.13 10.89
N PHE A 116 -6.11 2.90 11.97
CA PHE A 116 -6.60 2.42 13.26
C PHE A 116 -8.07 1.98 13.18
N LEU A 117 -8.94 2.84 12.63
CA LEU A 117 -10.38 2.58 12.55
C LEU A 117 -10.70 1.45 11.57
N TYR A 118 -10.00 1.40 10.43
CA TYR A 118 -10.18 0.36 9.44
C TYR A 118 -9.77 -1.01 9.99
N CYS A 119 -8.60 -1.13 10.64
CA CYS A 119 -8.21 -2.37 11.30
C CYS A 119 -9.19 -2.76 12.41
N LYS A 120 -9.69 -1.80 13.19
CA LYS A 120 -10.61 -2.08 14.30
C LYS A 120 -11.99 -2.56 13.83
N THR A 121 -12.47 -2.06 12.70
CA THR A 121 -13.78 -2.40 12.11
C THR A 121 -13.74 -3.78 11.44
N HIS A 122 -12.64 -4.11 10.76
CA HIS A 122 -12.47 -5.37 10.03
C HIS A 122 -11.92 -6.51 10.91
N GLY A 123 -12.08 -6.44 12.23
CA GLY A 123 -11.74 -7.53 13.16
C GLY A 123 -10.26 -7.67 13.50
N GLY A 124 -9.43 -6.67 13.19
CA GLY A 124 -8.03 -6.65 13.60
C GLY A 124 -7.88 -6.65 15.12
N GLY A 125 -6.98 -7.49 15.64
CA GLY A 125 -6.64 -7.49 17.06
C GLY A 125 -6.10 -6.12 17.50
N TRP A 126 -6.31 -5.76 18.76
CA TRP A 126 -5.83 -4.47 19.32
C TRP A 126 -4.32 -4.29 19.13
N LEU A 127 -3.55 -5.36 19.34
CA LEU A 127 -2.09 -5.33 19.15
C LEU A 127 -1.70 -5.08 17.70
N LEU A 128 -2.36 -5.75 16.76
CA LEU A 128 -2.11 -5.58 15.32
C LEU A 128 -2.49 -4.16 14.88
N SER A 129 -3.64 -3.67 15.31
CA SER A 129 -4.11 -2.31 15.00
C SER A 129 -3.14 -1.26 15.53
N LEU A 130 -2.67 -1.41 16.77
CA LEU A 130 -1.72 -0.48 17.37
C LEU A 130 -0.36 -0.55 16.67
N PHE A 131 0.11 -1.74 16.31
CA PHE A 131 1.37 -1.93 15.60
C PHE A 131 1.35 -1.33 14.18
N LEU A 132 0.27 -1.54 13.41
CA LEU A 132 0.15 -0.92 12.09
C LEU A 132 0.02 0.59 12.20
N THR A 133 -0.81 1.07 13.12
CA THR A 133 -1.02 2.50 13.34
C THR A 133 0.28 3.20 13.76
N SER A 134 1.03 2.61 14.69
CA SER A 134 2.32 3.15 15.11
C SER A 134 3.36 3.08 13.99
N GLY A 135 3.34 2.03 13.16
CA GLY A 135 4.16 1.91 11.96
C GLY A 135 3.90 3.03 10.95
N ILE A 136 2.64 3.31 10.62
CA ILE A 136 2.26 4.43 9.75
C ILE A 136 2.68 5.77 10.37
N ALA A 137 2.41 5.97 11.67
CA ALA A 137 2.78 7.21 12.36
C ALA A 137 4.30 7.44 12.34
N ALA A 138 5.08 6.40 12.64
CA ALA A 138 6.54 6.44 12.60
C ALA A 138 7.07 6.71 11.18
N PHE A 139 6.46 6.11 10.15
CA PHE A 139 6.81 6.35 8.76
C PHE A 139 6.55 7.80 8.34
N ILE A 140 5.36 8.33 8.66
CA ILE A 140 5.00 9.71 8.34
C ILE A 140 5.96 10.68 9.06
N TYR A 141 6.19 10.48 10.35
CA TYR A 141 7.09 11.34 11.12
C TYR A 141 8.54 11.24 10.62
N GLY A 142 9.05 10.02 10.46
CA GLY A 142 10.44 9.78 10.05
C GLY A 142 10.74 10.27 8.64
N ILE A 143 9.85 10.02 7.68
CA ILE A 143 10.11 10.41 6.28
C ILE A 143 9.67 11.85 6.03
N TYR A 144 8.42 12.19 6.34
CA TYR A 144 7.87 13.46 5.87
C TYR A 144 8.26 14.64 6.74
N VAL A 145 8.35 14.44 8.05
CA VAL A 145 8.74 15.51 8.98
C VAL A 145 10.27 15.61 9.05
N GLN A 146 10.95 14.52 9.39
CA GLN A 146 12.40 14.58 9.68
C GLN A 146 13.28 14.64 8.42
N ILE A 147 12.96 13.89 7.36
CA ILE A 147 13.81 13.86 6.16
C ILE A 147 13.36 14.95 5.18
N MET A 148 12.09 14.95 4.84
CA MET A 148 11.58 15.75 3.73
C MET A 148 11.21 17.18 4.10
N HIS A 149 10.90 17.45 5.37
CA HIS A 149 10.39 18.75 5.83
C HIS A 149 9.27 19.25 4.91
N VAL A 150 8.29 18.39 4.61
CA VAL A 150 7.16 18.73 3.74
C VAL A 150 6.20 19.62 4.50
N TYR A 151 5.87 20.76 3.90
CA TYR A 151 4.80 21.63 4.38
C TYR A 151 3.44 21.05 3.97
N TRP A 152 2.61 20.69 4.94
CA TRP A 152 1.28 20.16 4.64
C TRP A 152 0.26 21.28 4.47
N PRO A 153 -0.75 21.08 3.60
CA PRO A 153 -1.85 22.02 3.45
C PRO A 153 -2.65 22.10 4.76
N ARG A 154 -3.10 23.32 5.08
CA ARG A 154 -3.87 23.59 6.31
C ARG A 154 -5.17 22.80 6.33
N SER A 155 -5.52 22.28 7.51
CA SER A 155 -6.80 21.62 7.78
C SER A 155 -7.69 22.51 8.65
N LEU A 156 -9.02 22.34 8.54
CA LEU A 156 -10.01 23.16 9.23
C LEU A 156 -9.81 23.16 10.76
N LEU A 157 -9.44 22.01 11.34
CA LEU A 157 -9.16 21.90 12.78
C LEU A 157 -7.71 22.22 13.14
N GLY A 158 -6.76 22.09 12.21
CA GLY A 158 -5.37 22.51 12.43
C GLY A 158 -5.26 24.01 12.74
N GLU A 159 -6.10 24.82 12.10
CA GLU A 159 -6.14 26.27 12.34
C GLU A 159 -6.69 26.65 13.72
N VAL A 160 -7.59 25.83 14.29
CA VAL A 160 -8.28 26.14 15.57
C VAL A 160 -7.60 25.47 16.77
N LEU A 161 -7.16 24.22 16.65
CA LEU A 161 -6.70 23.41 17.77
C LEU A 161 -5.17 23.25 17.88
N LEU A 162 -4.44 23.42 16.78
CA LEU A 162 -3.00 23.17 16.75
C LEU A 162 -2.22 24.27 16.00
N PRO A 163 -2.34 25.56 16.38
CA PRO A 163 -1.65 26.66 15.68
C PRO A 163 -0.11 26.60 15.80
N TRP A 164 0.42 25.79 16.73
CA TRP A 164 1.86 25.54 16.91
C TRP A 164 2.36 24.28 16.19
N VAL A 165 1.47 23.49 15.60
CA VAL A 165 1.84 22.33 14.76
C VAL A 165 1.96 22.86 13.34
N GLU A 166 2.98 23.68 13.10
CA GLU A 166 3.46 23.96 11.75
C GLU A 166 4.16 22.69 11.23
N ILE A 167 3.37 21.74 10.74
CA ILE A 167 3.84 20.69 9.83
C ILE A 167 3.34 21.04 8.43
#